data_AF-A0AAU6D0A3-F1
#
_entry.id   AF-A0AAU6D0A3-F1
#
_cell.length_a   1.000
_cell.length_b   1.000
_cell.length_c   1.000
_cell.angle_alpha   90.00
_cell.angle_beta   90.00
_cell.angle_gamma   90.00
#
_symmetry.space_group_name_H-M   'P 1'
#
loop_
_entity.id
_entity.type
_entity.pdbx_description
1 polymer ?
#
loop_
_entity_poly.entity_id
_entity_poly.type
_entity_poly.pdbx_seq_one_letter_code
_entity_poly.pdbx_strand_id
1 'polypeptide(L)'
;MKPRQKQQSWKIVVIAALASVVAFASPAAAAVPSTTTVQAVPAAATVGEQVTLNATVTCSADPSGGLGVTFFDGPDLLTTVPVTAGGSATYATTFTTAGSHLITAAYNGNDNCSASNSETTVTVSSAPTPPTPPTSFCLLVCGSLIGFTVGDINNVTVIR
;
A
#
# COMPACT_ATOMS: atom_id res chain seq x y z
N MET A 1 -59.09 66.03 -23.19
CA MET A 1 -58.62 66.06 -24.60
C MET A 1 -57.09 66.01 -24.61
N LYS A 2 -56.50 64.87 -24.97
CA LYS A 2 -55.05 64.68 -25.19
C LYS A 2 -54.92 63.65 -26.32
N PRO A 3 -54.22 63.94 -27.43
CA PRO A 3 -54.23 63.07 -28.61
C PRO A 3 -53.22 61.92 -28.52
N ARG A 4 -53.60 60.78 -29.10
CA ARG A 4 -52.78 59.61 -29.45
C ARG A 4 -52.18 59.79 -30.85
N GLN A 5 -50.88 59.54 -31.03
CA GLN A 5 -50.17 59.06 -32.24
C GLN A 5 -48.68 58.88 -31.82
N LYS A 6 -47.84 57.93 -32.26
CA LYS A 6 -47.83 56.91 -33.32
C LYS A 6 -46.75 55.86 -33.00
N GLN A 7 -46.92 54.63 -33.50
CA GLN A 7 -45.88 53.62 -33.66
C GLN A 7 -44.56 54.21 -34.18
N GLN A 8 -43.42 53.81 -33.61
CA GLN A 8 -42.26 53.41 -34.39
C GLN A 8 -41.65 52.13 -33.82
N SER A 9 -41.81 51.07 -34.62
CA SER A 9 -41.20 49.76 -34.46
C SER A 9 -39.76 49.83 -34.97
N TRP A 10 -38.77 49.59 -34.11
CA TRP A 10 -37.49 49.03 -34.57
C TRP A 10 -36.80 48.22 -33.44
N LYS A 11 -36.95 46.89 -33.53
CA LYS A 11 -36.05 45.82 -33.05
C LYS A 11 -35.08 46.15 -31.90
N ILE A 12 -35.34 45.63 -30.69
CA ILE A 12 -34.26 45.30 -29.73
C ILE A 12 -34.43 43.83 -29.31
N VAL A 13 -33.65 43.01 -30.03
CA VAL A 13 -32.89 41.81 -29.63
C VAL A 13 -33.27 41.13 -28.30
N VAL A 14 -33.61 39.85 -28.42
CA VAL A 14 -33.69 38.84 -27.36
C VAL A 14 -32.42 38.85 -26.50
N ILE A 15 -32.56 39.10 -25.20
CA ILE A 15 -31.46 38.90 -24.24
C ILE A 15 -31.74 37.59 -23.50
N ALA A 16 -30.97 36.56 -23.83
CA ALA A 16 -30.96 35.29 -23.11
C ALA A 16 -30.49 35.51 -21.67
N ALA A 17 -31.28 35.07 -20.70
CA ALA A 17 -30.88 35.05 -19.30
C ALA A 17 -29.87 33.91 -19.08
N LEU A 18 -28.57 34.23 -19.15
CA LEU A 18 -27.52 33.37 -18.62
C LEU A 18 -27.34 33.74 -17.14
N ALA A 19 -27.89 32.92 -16.24
CA ALA A 19 -27.57 32.99 -14.82
C ALA A 19 -26.12 32.53 -14.64
N SER A 20 -25.22 33.48 -14.38
CA SER A 20 -23.82 33.22 -14.06
C SER A 20 -23.72 32.65 -12.64
N VAL A 21 -23.49 31.34 -12.53
CA VAL A 21 -22.92 30.78 -11.30
C VAL A 21 -21.43 31.09 -11.33
N VAL A 22 -21.03 32.18 -10.68
CA VAL A 22 -19.62 32.39 -10.34
C VAL A 22 -19.34 31.44 -9.18
N ALA A 23 -18.85 30.24 -9.49
CA ALA A 23 -18.25 29.39 -8.50
C ALA A 23 -17.01 30.12 -7.97
N PHE A 24 -17.05 30.57 -6.72
CA PHE A 24 -15.84 30.88 -5.98
C PHE A 24 -15.11 29.56 -5.75
N ALA A 25 -14.29 29.15 -6.71
CA ALA A 25 -13.24 28.19 -6.43
C ALA A 25 -12.27 28.92 -5.49
N SER A 26 -12.43 28.70 -4.18
CA SER A 26 -11.39 29.05 -3.21
C SER A 26 -10.08 28.48 -3.73
N PRO A 27 -8.95 29.21 -3.70
CA PRO A 27 -7.68 28.58 -3.96
C PRO A 27 -7.51 27.50 -2.89
N ALA A 28 -7.59 26.22 -3.28
CA ALA A 28 -7.10 25.16 -2.44
C ALA A 28 -5.65 25.53 -2.13
N ALA A 29 -5.34 25.82 -0.87
CA ALA A 29 -3.97 26.06 -0.47
C ALA A 29 -3.16 24.87 -0.97
N ALA A 30 -2.12 25.13 -1.77
CA ALA A 30 -1.32 24.05 -2.32
C ALA A 30 -0.68 23.30 -1.14
N ALA A 31 -1.01 22.00 -1.01
CA ALA A 31 -0.45 21.15 0.03
C ALA A 31 1.08 21.11 -0.09
N VAL A 32 1.78 21.12 1.04
CA VAL A 32 3.24 21.11 1.07
C VAL A 32 3.77 19.79 0.52
N PRO A 33 4.87 19.76 -0.26
CA PRO A 33 5.47 18.49 -0.69
C PRO A 33 5.87 17.63 0.51
N SER A 34 5.61 16.33 0.40
CA SER A 34 6.10 15.32 1.34
C SER A 34 7.01 14.31 0.64
N THR A 35 7.76 13.58 1.44
CA THR A 35 8.56 12.44 0.99
C THR A 35 8.21 11.22 1.81
N THR A 36 8.09 10.07 1.15
CA THR A 36 7.86 8.78 1.81
C THR A 36 9.10 7.91 1.64
N THR A 37 9.47 7.19 2.68
CA THR A 37 10.45 6.10 2.62
C THR A 37 9.80 4.83 3.14
N VAL A 38 10.17 3.69 2.58
CA VAL A 38 9.67 2.39 3.02
C VAL A 38 10.84 1.43 3.20
N GLN A 39 10.79 0.65 4.29
CA GLN A 39 11.74 -0.40 4.58
C GLN A 39 10.99 -1.68 4.95
N ALA A 40 11.45 -2.80 4.41
CA ALA A 40 11.00 -4.12 4.82
C ALA A 40 12.02 -4.77 5.77
N VAL A 41 11.52 -5.34 6.87
CA VAL A 41 12.33 -6.00 7.89
C VAL A 41 11.72 -7.37 8.24
N PRO A 42 12.39 -8.49 7.88
CA PRO A 42 13.59 -8.57 7.03
C PRO A 42 13.29 -8.27 5.55
N ALA A 43 14.32 -7.85 4.79
CA ALA A 43 14.21 -7.67 3.34
C ALA A 43 14.34 -8.99 2.55
N ALA A 44 14.77 -10.06 3.21
CA ALA A 44 14.80 -11.42 2.69
C ALA A 44 14.15 -12.35 3.70
N ALA A 45 13.20 -13.16 3.26
CA ALA A 45 12.37 -14.02 4.10
C ALA A 45 12.15 -15.38 3.44
N THR A 46 11.71 -16.36 4.21
CA THR A 46 11.18 -17.62 3.67
C THR A 46 9.66 -17.57 3.54
N VAL A 47 9.07 -18.40 2.66
CA VAL A 47 7.61 -18.49 2.54
C VAL A 47 6.98 -18.76 3.91
N GLY A 48 5.99 -17.96 4.29
CA GLY A 48 5.31 -18.04 5.58
C GLY A 48 5.99 -17.30 6.74
N GLU A 49 7.18 -16.74 6.53
CA GLU A 49 7.85 -15.89 7.53
C GLU A 49 7.24 -14.49 7.54
N GLN A 50 7.22 -13.85 8.72
CA GLN A 50 6.67 -12.52 8.90
C GLN A 50 7.67 -11.45 8.45
N VAL A 51 7.17 -10.51 7.64
CA VAL A 51 7.90 -9.32 7.21
C VAL A 51 7.15 -8.08 7.69
N THR A 52 7.87 -7.17 8.31
CA THR A 52 7.32 -5.87 8.74
C THR A 52 7.70 -4.81 7.72
N LEU A 53 6.70 -4.10 7.21
CA LEU A 53 6.81 -2.96 6.32
C LEU A 53 6.68 -1.69 7.16
N ASN A 54 7.74 -0.88 7.18
CA ASN A 54 7.82 0.38 7.90
C ASN A 54 7.87 1.52 6.88
N ALA A 55 6.80 2.29 6.79
CA ALA A 55 6.76 3.53 6.03
C ALA A 55 6.99 4.74 6.96
N THR A 56 7.84 5.67 6.51
CA THR A 56 8.06 6.97 7.14
C THR A 56 7.71 8.06 6.15
N VAL A 57 6.79 8.95 6.55
CA VAL A 57 6.36 10.12 5.79
C VAL A 57 6.93 11.35 6.45
N THR A 58 7.73 12.11 5.70
CA THR A 58 8.26 13.40 6.12
C THR A 58 7.57 14.53 5.36
N CYS A 59 6.93 15.42 6.11
CA CYS A 59 6.26 16.63 5.64
C CYS A 59 6.56 17.73 6.67
N SER A 60 6.58 19.01 6.26
CA SER A 60 6.78 20.10 7.24
C SER A 60 5.51 20.42 8.04
N ALA A 61 4.34 19.96 7.57
CA ALA A 61 3.08 19.95 8.30
C ALA A 61 2.81 18.54 8.87
N ASP A 62 1.77 18.40 9.70
CA ASP A 62 1.35 17.11 10.25
C ASP A 62 0.86 16.18 9.12
N PRO A 63 1.51 15.02 8.90
CA PRO A 63 1.11 14.06 7.86
C PRO A 63 -0.04 13.13 8.29
N SER A 64 -0.59 13.26 9.49
CA SER A 64 -1.71 12.46 9.97
C SER A 64 -3.08 12.99 9.50
N GLY A 65 -4.16 12.28 9.82
CA GLY A 65 -5.54 12.73 9.56
C GLY A 65 -6.06 12.54 8.12
N GLY A 66 -5.22 12.08 7.18
CA GLY A 66 -5.64 11.59 5.87
C GLY A 66 -6.00 10.09 5.86
N LEU A 67 -6.09 9.49 4.67
CA LEU A 67 -6.25 8.03 4.53
C LEU A 67 -5.02 7.26 5.03
N GLY A 68 -3.83 7.86 4.98
CA GLY A 68 -2.57 7.27 5.41
C GLY A 68 -1.76 6.67 4.26
N VAL A 69 -0.99 5.62 4.55
CA VAL A 69 -0.14 4.92 3.58
C VAL A 69 -0.81 3.63 3.13
N THR A 70 -1.00 3.49 1.83
CA THR A 70 -1.46 2.27 1.18
C THR A 70 -0.27 1.44 0.72
N PHE A 71 -0.20 0.19 1.16
CA PHE A 71 0.82 -0.77 0.79
C PHE A 71 0.30 -1.70 -0.31
N PHE A 72 1.10 -1.88 -1.35
CA PHE A 72 0.85 -2.78 -2.47
C PHE A 72 2.00 -3.77 -2.62
N ASP A 73 1.70 -4.94 -3.16
CA ASP A 73 2.66 -5.91 -3.67
C ASP A 73 2.44 -6.05 -5.18
N GLY A 74 3.25 -5.36 -5.97
CA GLY A 74 2.98 -5.15 -7.40
C GLY A 74 1.62 -4.48 -7.61
N PRO A 75 0.67 -5.11 -8.34
CA PRO A 75 -0.68 -4.57 -8.53
C PRO A 75 -1.65 -4.86 -7.37
N ASP A 76 -1.28 -5.74 -6.44
CA ASP A 76 -2.18 -6.24 -5.41
C ASP A 76 -2.17 -5.33 -4.18
N LEU A 77 -3.35 -4.88 -3.76
CA LEU A 77 -3.52 -4.11 -2.54
C LEU A 77 -3.34 -5.01 -1.32
N LEU A 78 -2.38 -4.68 -0.45
CA LEU A 78 -2.20 -5.36 0.83
C LEU A 78 -3.09 -4.73 1.90
N THR A 79 -2.93 -3.42 2.13
CA THR A 79 -3.65 -2.69 3.18
C THR A 79 -3.49 -1.18 3.05
N THR A 80 -4.30 -0.42 3.80
CA THR A 80 -4.08 1.01 4.06
C THR A 80 -3.93 1.22 5.57
N VAL A 81 -2.84 1.85 5.99
CA VAL A 81 -2.51 2.10 7.39
C VAL A 81 -2.50 3.61 7.66
N PRO A 82 -3.21 4.09 8.69
CA PRO A 82 -3.18 5.49 9.07
C PRO A 82 -1.78 5.92 9.50
N VAL A 83 -1.39 7.14 9.11
CA VAL A 83 -0.10 7.73 9.49
C VAL A 83 -0.23 8.40 10.85
N THR A 84 0.72 8.13 11.74
CA THR A 84 0.84 8.81 13.03
C THR A 84 1.31 10.26 12.86
N ALA A 85 1.10 11.13 13.84
CA ALA A 85 1.61 12.51 13.80
C ALA A 85 3.15 12.59 13.65
N GLY A 86 3.86 11.53 14.04
CA GLY A 86 5.31 11.38 13.82
C GLY A 86 5.69 10.87 12.42
N GLY A 87 4.74 10.72 11.50
CA GLY A 87 4.99 10.27 10.13
C GLY A 87 5.14 8.76 9.95
N SER A 88 4.92 7.95 10.98
CA SER A 88 5.11 6.49 10.88
C SER A 88 3.82 5.75 10.54
N ALA A 89 3.92 4.76 9.65
CA ALA A 89 2.91 3.74 9.36
C ALA A 89 3.58 2.36 9.24
N THR A 90 3.11 1.38 9.99
CA THR A 90 3.72 0.04 10.07
C THR A 90 2.69 -1.04 9.78
N TYR A 91 3.07 -2.03 8.98
CA TYR A 91 2.24 -3.18 8.64
C TYR A 91 3.06 -4.46 8.67
N ALA A 92 2.56 -5.51 9.31
CA ALA A 92 3.18 -6.83 9.28
C ALA A 92 2.40 -7.75 8.35
N THR A 93 3.11 -8.41 7.44
CA THR A 93 2.54 -9.32 6.43
C THR A 93 3.36 -10.62 6.33
N THR A 94 2.79 -11.63 5.69
CA THR A 94 3.46 -12.88 5.35
C THR A 94 3.25 -13.17 3.86
N PHE A 95 4.32 -13.61 3.18
CA PHE A 95 4.26 -13.94 1.76
C PHE A 95 4.05 -15.44 1.57
N THR A 96 3.14 -15.81 0.65
CA THR A 96 2.76 -17.21 0.37
C THR A 96 3.47 -17.79 -0.86
N THR A 97 4.05 -16.93 -1.69
CA THR A 97 4.77 -17.31 -2.91
C THR A 97 6.25 -17.00 -2.75
N ALA A 98 7.11 -17.87 -3.27
CA ALA A 98 8.53 -17.53 -3.42
C ALA A 98 8.72 -16.62 -4.64
N GLY A 99 9.67 -15.69 -4.55
CA GLY A 99 9.94 -14.73 -5.62
C GLY A 99 10.36 -13.36 -5.09
N SER A 100 10.44 -12.40 -6.01
CA SER A 100 10.70 -11.00 -5.69
C SER A 100 9.36 -10.26 -5.60
N HIS A 101 9.07 -9.72 -4.42
CA HIS A 101 7.88 -8.92 -4.13
C HIS A 101 8.26 -7.43 -4.15
N LEU A 102 7.68 -6.67 -5.10
CA LEU A 102 7.91 -5.23 -5.20
C LEU A 102 6.84 -4.51 -4.37
N ILE A 103 7.26 -4.00 -3.22
CA ILE A 103 6.38 -3.36 -2.26
C ILE A 103 6.34 -1.86 -2.53
N THR A 104 5.16 -1.34 -2.88
CA THR A 104 4.93 0.10 -3.03
C THR A 104 4.20 0.62 -1.80
N ALA A 105 4.78 1.62 -1.13
CA ALA A 105 4.15 2.39 -0.08
C ALA A 105 3.72 3.75 -0.64
N ALA A 106 2.41 3.95 -0.81
CA ALA A 106 1.81 5.18 -1.33
C ALA A 106 1.15 5.95 -0.20
N TYR A 107 1.74 7.06 0.22
CA TYR A 107 1.08 8.04 1.07
C TYR A 107 0.05 8.82 0.26
N ASN A 108 -1.22 8.77 0.67
CA ASN A 108 -2.35 9.33 -0.06
C ASN A 108 -2.45 10.86 0.03
N GLY A 109 -1.62 11.50 0.86
CA GLY A 109 -1.75 12.93 1.17
C GLY A 109 -2.85 13.21 2.19
N ASN A 110 -2.91 14.48 2.61
CA ASN A 110 -3.98 15.07 3.40
C ASN A 110 -4.16 16.54 2.96
N ASP A 111 -4.97 17.31 3.68
CA ASP A 111 -5.21 18.72 3.34
C ASP A 111 -3.93 19.60 3.37
N ASN A 112 -2.88 19.17 4.07
CA ASN A 112 -1.67 19.96 4.32
C ASN A 112 -0.42 19.41 3.62
N CYS A 113 -0.39 18.13 3.27
CA CYS A 113 0.73 17.39 2.71
C CYS A 113 0.29 16.70 1.42
N SER A 114 1.04 16.92 0.34
CA SER A 114 0.83 16.28 -0.96
C SER A 114 0.99 14.75 -0.87
N ALA A 115 0.46 14.01 -1.82
CA ALA A 115 0.70 12.58 -1.92
C ALA A 115 2.17 12.30 -2.30
N SER A 116 2.73 11.20 -1.81
CA SER A 116 4.08 10.74 -2.14
C SER A 116 4.18 9.22 -2.06
N ASN A 117 5.12 8.61 -2.76
CA ASN A 117 5.29 7.16 -2.76
C ASN A 117 6.75 6.73 -2.72
N SER A 118 6.98 5.49 -2.32
CA SER A 118 8.29 4.85 -2.27
C SER A 118 8.14 3.35 -2.51
N GLU A 119 9.23 2.70 -2.92
CA GLU A 119 9.25 1.28 -3.23
C GLU A 119 10.40 0.58 -2.50
N THR A 120 10.17 -0.67 -2.11
CA THR A 120 11.20 -1.57 -1.60
C THR A 120 10.97 -2.98 -2.14
N THR A 121 11.98 -3.83 -2.09
CA THR A 121 11.89 -5.21 -2.58
C THR A 121 12.06 -6.18 -1.43
N VAL A 122 11.16 -7.16 -1.35
CA VAL A 122 11.28 -8.30 -0.44
C VAL A 122 11.56 -9.55 -1.25
N THR A 123 12.65 -10.24 -0.93
CA THR A 123 12.99 -11.51 -1.57
C THR A 123 12.49 -12.67 -0.72
N VAL A 124 11.64 -13.52 -1.29
CA VAL A 124 11.04 -14.65 -0.58
C VAL A 124 11.57 -15.95 -1.17
N SER A 125 12.25 -16.74 -0.34
CA SER A 125 12.78 -18.05 -0.73
C SER A 125 11.81 -19.18 -0.36
N SER A 126 11.75 -20.23 -1.18
CA SER A 126 10.99 -21.43 -0.83
C SER A 126 11.56 -22.08 0.43
N ALA A 127 10.68 -22.65 1.25
CA ALA A 127 11.13 -23.51 2.34
C ALA A 127 11.97 -24.68 1.78
N PRO A 128 13.05 -25.07 2.46
CA PRO A 128 13.83 -26.24 2.03
C PRO A 128 12.92 -27.46 2.03
N THR A 129 12.82 -28.14 0.87
CA THR A 129 12.18 -29.46 0.82
C THR A 129 12.98 -30.42 1.69
N PRO A 130 12.33 -31.16 2.62
CA PRO A 130 12.99 -32.22 3.35
C PRO A 130 13.66 -33.19 2.36
N PRO A 131 14.84 -33.75 2.69
CA PRO A 131 15.43 -34.77 1.84
C PRO A 131 14.41 -35.88 1.65
N THR A 132 14.02 -36.13 0.39
CA THR A 132 13.14 -37.24 0.06
C THR A 132 13.79 -38.52 0.57
N PRO A 133 13.10 -39.33 1.40
CA PRO A 133 13.60 -40.64 1.78
C PRO A 133 13.93 -41.43 0.52
N PRO A 134 15.06 -42.16 0.47
CA PRO A 134 15.36 -42.98 -0.69
C PRO A 134 14.19 -43.96 -0.90
N THR A 135 13.54 -43.89 -2.06
CA THR A 135 12.42 -44.76 -2.48
C THR A 135 12.87 -46.21 -2.76
N SER A 136 13.95 -46.67 -2.14
CA SER A 136 14.58 -47.97 -2.39
C SER A 136 14.94 -48.69 -1.09
N PHE A 137 14.00 -48.78 -0.14
CA PHE A 137 14.09 -49.78 0.94
C PHE A 137 12.73 -50.40 1.23
N CYS A 138 12.05 -50.88 0.18
CA CYS A 138 11.02 -51.90 0.34
C CYS A 138 11.11 -52.93 -0.79
N LEU A 139 12.22 -53.67 -0.83
CA LEU A 139 12.30 -54.90 -1.62
C LEU A 139 12.80 -56.12 -0.86
N LEU A 140 13.12 -56.06 0.45
CA LEU A 140 13.50 -57.31 1.16
C LEU A 140 13.29 -57.43 2.69
N VAL A 141 12.82 -56.44 3.45
CA VAL A 141 12.66 -56.59 4.92
C VAL A 141 11.34 -56.01 5.44
N CYS A 142 10.23 -56.64 5.08
CA CYS A 142 9.02 -56.53 5.89
C CYS A 142 9.19 -57.49 7.08
N GLY A 143 9.66 -56.98 8.22
CA GLY A 143 9.94 -57.86 9.36
C GLY A 143 10.26 -57.23 10.71
N SER A 144 10.25 -55.91 10.90
CA SER A 144 10.37 -55.36 12.27
C SER A 144 9.75 -53.98 12.45
N LEU A 145 8.96 -53.91 13.51
CA LEU A 145 8.20 -52.79 14.06
C LEU A 145 9.13 -51.76 14.72
N ILE A 146 10.01 -51.10 13.97
CA ILE A 146 10.76 -49.96 14.51
C ILE A 146 9.84 -48.74 14.53
N GLY A 147 9.21 -48.54 15.70
CA GLY A 147 8.53 -47.31 16.05
C GLY A 147 9.53 -46.18 16.16
N PHE A 148 9.36 -45.16 15.33
CA PHE A 148 10.05 -43.89 15.52
C PHE A 148 9.30 -43.09 16.58
N THR A 149 9.81 -43.08 17.81
CA THR A 149 9.39 -42.12 18.82
C THR A 149 9.87 -40.75 18.38
N VAL A 150 8.95 -39.84 18.07
CA VAL A 150 9.26 -38.42 17.86
C VAL A 150 9.71 -37.88 19.22
N GLY A 151 11.02 -37.75 19.40
CA GLY A 151 11.62 -37.22 20.60
C GLY A 151 12.89 -36.47 20.25
N ASP A 152 12.80 -35.14 20.39
CA ASP A 152 13.91 -34.20 20.49
C ASP A 152 14.61 -33.80 19.17
N ILE A 153 14.10 -32.72 18.54
CA ILE A 153 14.92 -31.87 17.67
C ILE A 153 15.40 -30.70 18.53
N ASN A 154 16.54 -30.88 19.21
CA ASN A 154 17.28 -29.75 19.77
C ASN A 154 17.95 -28.97 18.62
N ASN A 155 17.37 -27.82 18.27
CA ASN A 155 17.94 -26.87 17.31
C ASN A 155 19.16 -26.17 17.93
N VAL A 156 20.34 -26.80 17.87
CA VAL A 156 21.60 -26.17 18.30
C VAL A 156 22.18 -25.38 17.12
N THR A 157 21.96 -24.07 17.14
CA THR A 157 22.62 -23.11 16.25
C THR A 157 24.07 -22.90 16.71
N VAL A 158 25.04 -23.57 16.08
CA VAL A 158 26.46 -23.27 16.29
C VAL A 158 26.87 -22.16 15.31
N ILE A 159 26.96 -20.93 15.82
CA ILE A 159 27.68 -19.82 15.17
C ILE A 159 29.16 -19.90 15.58
N ARG A 160 30.07 -19.95 14.61
CA ARG A 160 31.50 -19.69 14.80
C ARG A 160 31.82 -18.27 14.34
#